data_AF-A0A2T2SJB1-F1
#
_entry.id   AF-A0A2T2SJB1-F1
#
_cell.length_a   1.000
_cell.length_b   1.000
_cell.length_c   1.000
_cell.angle_alpha   90.00
_cell.angle_beta   90.00
_cell.angle_gamma   90.00
#
_symmetry.space_group_name_H-M   'P 1'
#
loop_
_entity.id
_entity.type
_entity.pdbx_description
1 polymer ?
#
loop_
_entity_poly.entity_id
_entity_poly.type
_entity_poly.pdbx_seq_one_letter_code
_entity_poly.pdbx_strand_id
1 'polypeptide(L)'
;PQPLTAQALMELFADLLDMHVACVPVPPSVARGLMNTGMGRVLGIAPELIDYFDHPSHYDASNTQAALGDTSISCPAFPTYAPTMVEYARRHQARSAAMY
;
A
#
# COMPACT_ATOMS: atom_id res chain seq x y z
N PRO A 1 -3.77 6.11 -15.57
CA PRO A 1 -2.70 5.59 -14.67
C PRO A 1 -2.79 4.06 -14.63
N GLN A 2 -1.67 3.35 -14.56
CA GLN A 2 -1.64 1.89 -14.43
C GLN A 2 -1.32 1.57 -12.96
N PRO A 3 -2.33 1.44 -12.08
CA PRO A 3 -2.08 1.22 -10.66
C PRO A 3 -1.40 -0.13 -10.45
N LEU A 4 -0.48 -0.18 -9.49
CA LEU A 4 0.12 -1.44 -9.05
C LEU A 4 -0.93 -2.29 -8.32
N THR A 5 -0.77 -3.60 -8.40
CA THR A 5 -1.49 -4.51 -7.49
C THR A 5 -0.96 -4.33 -6.07
N ALA A 6 -1.76 -4.69 -5.06
CA ALA A 6 -1.31 -4.66 -3.67
C ALA A 6 -0.03 -5.50 -3.47
N GLN A 7 0.08 -6.64 -4.16
CA GLN A 7 1.28 -7.47 -4.15
C GLN A 7 2.50 -6.76 -4.75
N ALA A 8 2.38 -6.17 -5.94
CA ALA A 8 3.49 -5.46 -6.57
C ALA A 8 3.92 -4.24 -5.76
N LEU A 9 2.99 -3.59 -5.06
CA LEU A 9 3.29 -2.49 -4.13
C LEU A 9 4.07 -3.00 -2.90
N MET A 10 3.67 -4.12 -2.32
CA MET A 10 4.36 -4.76 -1.20
C MET A 10 5.79 -5.18 -1.56
N GLU A 11 5.97 -5.81 -2.73
CA GLU A 11 7.28 -6.21 -3.27
C GLU A 11 8.19 -4.99 -3.46
N LEU A 12 7.66 -3.92 -4.09
CA LEU A 12 8.40 -2.66 -4.26
C LEU A 12 8.89 -2.09 -2.92
N PHE A 13 8.04 -2.07 -1.89
CA PHE A 13 8.46 -1.57 -0.57
C PHE A 13 9.43 -2.51 0.15
N ALA A 14 9.26 -3.83 0.01
CA ALA A 14 10.19 -4.80 0.56
C ALA A 14 11.60 -4.57 0.02
N ASP A 15 11.73 -4.37 -1.29
CA ASP A 15 13.00 -4.06 -1.95
C ASP A 15 13.58 -2.71 -1.47
N LEU A 16 12.77 -1.65 -1.43
CA LEU A 16 13.23 -0.31 -1.04
C LEU A 16 13.63 -0.19 0.44
N LEU A 17 13.04 -1.04 1.30
CA LEU A 17 13.29 -1.06 2.73
C LEU A 17 14.31 -2.13 3.16
N ASP A 18 14.83 -2.92 2.23
CA ASP A 18 15.73 -4.06 2.51
C ASP A 18 15.08 -5.06 3.48
N MET A 19 13.80 -5.38 3.23
CA MET A 19 12.99 -6.28 4.04
C MET A 19 12.68 -7.57 3.28
N HIS A 20 12.77 -8.71 3.97
CA HIS A 20 12.28 -9.99 3.43
C HIS A 20 10.82 -10.20 3.83
N VAL A 21 9.91 -10.17 2.85
CA VAL A 21 8.48 -10.40 3.05
C VAL A 21 8.07 -11.73 2.41
N ALA A 22 7.37 -12.56 3.18
CA ALA A 22 6.72 -13.77 2.68
C ALA A 22 5.21 -13.57 2.69
N CYS A 23 4.59 -13.45 1.50
CA CYS A 23 3.13 -13.45 1.39
C CYS A 23 2.61 -14.89 1.50
N VAL A 24 1.99 -15.19 2.63
CA VAL A 24 1.32 -16.48 2.87
C VAL A 24 -0.18 -16.30 2.64
N PRO A 25 -0.83 -17.09 1.77
CA PRO A 25 -2.27 -17.06 1.64
C PRO A 25 -2.91 -17.61 2.92
N VAL A 26 -3.68 -16.79 3.62
CA VAL A 26 -4.34 -17.16 4.88
C VAL A 26 -5.84 -17.01 4.70
N PRO A 27 -6.66 -17.99 5.10
CA PRO A 27 -8.11 -17.84 5.11
C PRO A 27 -8.53 -16.65 6.00
N PRO A 28 -9.54 -15.85 5.62
CA PRO A 28 -9.97 -14.68 6.39
C PRO A 28 -10.34 -14.97 7.85
N SER A 29 -10.91 -16.15 8.12
CA SER A 29 -11.24 -16.60 9.48
C SER A 29 -10.01 -16.80 10.36
N VAL A 30 -8.92 -17.32 9.78
CA VAL A 30 -7.63 -17.52 10.46
C VAL A 30 -6.95 -16.17 10.70
N ALA A 31 -6.95 -15.28 9.70
CA ALA A 31 -6.41 -13.93 9.84
C ALA A 31 -7.11 -13.16 10.96
N ARG A 32 -8.45 -13.18 11.00
CA ARG A 32 -9.26 -12.55 12.05
C ARG A 32 -8.98 -13.17 13.43
N GLY A 33 -8.87 -14.50 13.50
CA GLY A 33 -8.50 -15.21 14.73
C GLY A 33 -7.12 -14.80 15.26
N LEU A 34 -6.12 -14.66 14.37
CA LEU A 34 -4.78 -14.22 14.72
C LEU A 34 -4.76 -12.75 15.17
N MET A 35 -5.55 -11.87 14.54
CA MET A 35 -5.64 -10.47 14.95
C MET A 35 -6.33 -10.25 16.30
N ASN A 36 -7.22 -11.16 16.71
CA ASN A 36 -7.79 -11.20 18.06
C ASN A 36 -6.77 -11.66 19.13
N THR A 37 -5.58 -12.10 18.74
CA THR A 37 -4.47 -12.35 19.66
C THR A 37 -3.63 -11.08 19.86
N GLY A 38 -2.70 -11.11 20.82
CA GLY A 38 -1.75 -10.00 21.04
C GLY A 38 -0.90 -9.63 19.80
N MET A 39 -0.86 -10.48 18.78
CA MET A 39 -0.15 -10.26 17.52
C MET A 39 -0.68 -9.04 16.74
N GLY A 40 -1.99 -8.78 16.73
CA GLY A 40 -2.56 -7.62 16.03
C GLY A 40 -2.03 -6.29 16.58
N ARG A 41 -1.80 -6.24 17.90
CA ARG A 41 -1.23 -5.08 18.60
C ARG A 41 0.27 -4.90 18.33
N VAL A 42 0.99 -5.99 18.07
CA VAL A 42 2.42 -5.97 17.72
C VAL A 42 2.62 -5.57 16.25
N LEU A 43 1.74 -6.02 15.37
CA LEU A 43 1.78 -5.71 13.94
C LEU A 43 1.26 -4.30 13.61
N GLY A 44 0.53 -3.66 14.51
CA GLY A 44 -0.05 -2.33 14.27
C GLY A 44 -1.15 -2.33 13.20
N ILE A 45 -1.68 -3.51 12.87
CA ILE A 45 -2.74 -3.68 11.87
C ILE A 45 -4.05 -3.91 12.63
N ALA A 46 -4.93 -2.92 12.58
CA ALA A 46 -6.30 -3.04 13.09
C ALA A 46 -7.08 -4.10 12.26
N PRO A 47 -7.92 -4.95 12.89
CA PRO A 47 -8.71 -5.97 12.19
C PRO A 47 -9.53 -5.45 11.02
N GLU A 48 -10.00 -4.21 11.11
CA GLU A 48 -10.81 -3.52 10.12
C GLU A 48 -10.02 -3.21 8.83
N LEU A 49 -8.69 -3.11 8.90
CA LEU A 49 -7.85 -2.94 7.72
C LEU A 49 -7.88 -4.17 6.80
N ILE A 50 -8.11 -5.38 7.34
CA ILE A 50 -8.24 -6.60 6.50
C ILE A 50 -9.39 -6.42 5.51
N ASP A 51 -10.55 -6.00 6.01
CA ASP A 51 -11.76 -5.87 5.20
C ASP A 51 -11.60 -4.76 4.14
N TYR A 52 -10.71 -3.79 4.36
CA TYR A 52 -10.35 -2.77 3.37
C TYR A 52 -9.43 -3.31 2.26
N PHE A 53 -8.45 -4.15 2.60
CA PHE A 53 -7.50 -4.69 1.62
C PHE A 53 -8.10 -5.70 0.66
N ASP A 54 -9.16 -6.41 1.06
CA ASP A 54 -9.81 -7.44 0.22
C ASP A 54 -10.81 -6.85 -0.80
N HIS A 55 -11.04 -5.53 -0.79
CA HIS A 55 -12.01 -4.90 -1.69
C HIS A 55 -11.39 -4.49 -3.04
N PRO A 56 -11.77 -5.14 -4.17
CA PRO A 56 -11.27 -4.76 -5.48
C PRO A 56 -11.85 -3.40 -5.89
N SER A 57 -11.01 -2.37 -5.82
CA SER A 57 -11.37 -1.01 -6.20
C SER A 57 -10.87 -0.70 -7.61
N HIS A 58 -11.80 -0.38 -8.52
CA HIS A 58 -11.47 0.11 -9.86
C HIS A 58 -11.84 1.58 -9.96
N TYR A 59 -10.84 2.41 -10.26
CA TYR A 59 -11.04 3.85 -10.46
C TYR A 59 -11.17 4.17 -11.95
N ASP A 60 -12.32 4.72 -12.33
CA ASP A 60 -12.48 5.30 -13.66
C ASP A 60 -11.82 6.68 -13.71
N ALA A 61 -10.85 6.83 -14.62
CA ALA A 61 -10.13 8.07 -14.84
C ALA A 61 -10.39 8.65 -16.24
N SER A 62 -11.41 8.17 -16.96
CA SER A 62 -11.67 8.52 -18.36
C SER A 62 -11.91 10.03 -18.54
N ASN A 63 -12.72 10.63 -17.67
CA ASN A 63 -13.01 12.08 -17.72
C ASN A 63 -11.76 12.92 -17.46
N THR A 64 -10.95 12.55 -16.47
CA THR A 64 -9.70 13.25 -16.15
C THR A 64 -8.69 13.13 -17.28
N GLN A 65 -8.56 11.93 -17.88
CA GLN A 65 -7.67 11.73 -19.02
C GLN A 65 -8.11 12.52 -20.25
N ALA A 66 -9.42 12.59 -20.52
CA ALA A 66 -9.95 13.43 -21.59
C ALA A 66 -9.67 14.92 -21.34
N ALA A 67 -9.87 15.39 -20.11
CA ALA A 67 -9.62 16.79 -19.74
C ALA A 67 -8.14 17.20 -19.83
N LEU A 68 -7.22 16.25 -19.62
CA LEU A 68 -5.77 16.49 -19.65
C LEU A 68 -5.12 16.15 -21.00
N GLY A 69 -5.86 15.61 -21.96
CA GLY A 69 -5.32 15.08 -23.23
C GLY A 69 -4.53 16.10 -24.06
N ASP A 70 -4.91 17.37 -23.99
CA ASP A 70 -4.25 18.47 -24.71
C ASP A 70 -3.11 19.13 -23.89
N THR A 71 -2.76 18.57 -22.73
CA THR A 71 -1.72 19.09 -21.84
C THR A 71 -0.51 18.16 -21.79
N SER A 72 0.61 18.65 -21.26
CA SER A 72 1.76 17.83 -20.91
C SER A 72 1.63 17.16 -19.53
N ILE A 73 0.49 17.31 -18.86
CA ILE A 73 0.30 16.81 -17.50
C ILE A 73 -0.08 15.33 -17.55
N SER A 74 0.77 14.50 -16.94
CA SER A 74 0.52 13.08 -16.77
C SER A 74 0.87 12.65 -15.36
N CYS A 75 0.14 11.67 -14.84
CA CYS A 75 0.46 11.05 -13.55
C CYS A 75 1.61 10.05 -13.76
N PRO A 76 2.78 10.26 -13.14
CA PRO A 76 3.90 9.34 -13.26
C PRO A 76 3.57 8.00 -12.62
N ALA A 77 4.22 6.93 -13.09
CA ALA A 77 4.08 5.61 -12.48
C ALA A 77 4.63 5.62 -11.05
N PHE A 78 3.93 5.01 -10.11
CA PHE A 78 4.31 4.97 -8.70
C PHE A 78 5.79 4.57 -8.44
N PRO A 79 6.35 3.54 -9.13
CA PRO A 79 7.74 3.14 -8.92
C PRO A 79 8.78 4.25 -9.18
N THR A 80 8.46 5.26 -10.00
CA THR A 80 9.44 6.30 -10.35
C THR A 80 9.71 7.29 -9.21
N TYR A 81 8.78 7.43 -8.27
CA TYR A 81 8.90 8.37 -7.14
C TYR A 81 8.85 7.71 -5.76
N ALA A 82 8.53 6.41 -5.68
CA ALA A 82 8.56 5.65 -4.42
C ALA A 82 9.92 5.70 -3.68
N PRO A 83 11.09 5.63 -4.34
CA PRO A 83 12.39 5.71 -3.64
C PRO A 83 12.57 7.02 -2.87
N THR A 84 12.15 8.15 -3.45
CA THR A 84 12.21 9.47 -2.82
C THR A 84 11.36 9.54 -1.56
N MET A 85 10.18 8.91 -1.58
CA MET A 85 9.30 8.83 -0.41
C MET A 85 9.96 8.03 0.73
N VAL A 86 10.60 6.91 0.40
CA VAL A 86 11.29 6.06 1.39
C VAL A 86 12.51 6.77 1.96
N GLU A 87 13.29 7.47 1.14
CA GLU A 87 14.42 8.28 1.58
C GLU A 87 13.97 9.36 2.57
N TYR A 88 12.89 10.07 2.24
CA TYR A 88 12.30 11.08 3.12
C TYR A 88 11.88 10.46 4.46
N ALA A 89 11.14 9.35 4.44
CA ALA A 89 10.68 8.68 5.65
C ALA A 89 11.86 8.24 6.55
N ARG A 90 12.93 7.72 5.94
CA ARG A 90 14.17 7.31 6.64
C ARG A 90 14.88 8.50 7.28
N ARG A 91 15.03 9.61 6.54
CA ARG A 91 15.70 10.83 7.02
C ARG A 91 14.98 11.47 8.21
N HIS A 92 13.65 11.42 8.22
CA HIS A 92 12.84 12.13 9.21
C HIS A 92 12.23 11.24 10.29
N GLN A 93 12.54 9.93 10.30
CA GLN A 93 11.89 8.95 11.17
C GLN A 93 10.36 9.11 11.14
N ALA A 94 9.81 9.32 9.95
CA ALA A 94 8.40 9.62 9.78
C ALA A 94 7.58 8.47 10.37
N ARG A 95 6.82 8.75 11.44
CA ARG A 95 5.88 7.80 12.05
C ARG A 95 4.47 8.25 11.72
N SER A 96 3.64 7.31 11.29
CA SER A 96 2.21 7.58 11.12
C SER A 96 1.57 7.72 12.50
N ALA A 97 1.04 8.91 12.80
CA ALA A 97 0.20 9.11 13.98
C ALA A 97 -1.21 8.50 13.81
N ALA A 98 -1.58 8.07 12.59
CA ALA A 98 -2.89 7.50 12.27
C ALA A 98 -3.03 6.01 12.63
N MET A 99 -1.97 5.37 13.16
CA MET A 99 -1.98 3.96 13.60
C MET A 99 -1.93 3.80 15.13
N TYR A 100 -2.26 4.85 15.89
CA TYR A 100 -2.33 4.82 17.36
C TYR A 100 -3.75 5.12 17.87
#